data_AF-A0A9D6U3M1-F1
#
_entry.id   AF-A0A9D6U3M1-F1
#
_cell.length_a   1.000
_cell.length_b   1.000
_cell.length_c   1.000
_cell.angle_alpha   90.00
_cell.angle_beta   90.00
_cell.angle_gamma   90.00
#
_symmetry.space_group_name_H-M   'P 1'
#
loop_
_entity.id
_entity.type
_entity.pdbx_description
1 polymer ?
#
loop_
_entity_poly.entity_id
_entity_poly.type
_entity_poly.pdbx_seq_one_letter_code
_entity_poly.pdbx_strand_id
1 'polypeptide(L)'
;IRPRFGLIRGREFLKKDGYSFHVDEADAEACYQAMYDAYNRIFQRCGLRFKAVEADSGPIGGSFSHEFMVLADTGEDLLASCLACDYAANLEKAEVVPAAANPGPAAAAAAPEAVATPNVRTVEEVAAFLNVTPREIVKTLIYETEKEPVAVLIRGDHEVNEVKVKKLLGVMDLTLAGAGRVRELTGAEVGFAGPVGLNLPIYADQAVAALAAAVTGANKTDHHLVRVNPQRDINITQVADLRTVTAQDPCPHCGGCTKILRGIEVGHIFKLGIKYSQALKATFLDEAGQEQFIFMGCYGIGVSRIMAAAIEQGHDDQGMIFPMALAPFQVALIPISLNDAATREKALSLHAAMEEAGLEVLFDDRDERPGVKFKDCDLLGIPLRVVVGPKTLAAGNAEVRQRRTGETIMAPLEELLPYLQDRIRQEMNEKAEI
;
A
#
# COMPACT_ATOMS: atom_id res chain seq x y z
N ILE A 1 5.33 10.70 14.43
CA ILE A 1 6.03 9.66 13.61
C ILE A 1 7.51 10.02 13.50
N ARG A 2 8.44 9.07 13.73
CA ARG A 2 9.91 9.29 13.58
C ARG A 2 10.36 9.00 12.14
N PRO A 3 11.31 9.76 11.57
CA PRO A 3 11.85 9.46 10.23
C PRO A 3 12.57 8.11 10.20
N ARG A 4 12.39 7.36 9.11
CA ARG A 4 12.96 6.02 8.88
C ARG A 4 13.04 5.73 7.38
N PHE A 5 13.78 4.70 6.98
CA PHE A 5 13.81 4.22 5.58
C PHE A 5 14.28 5.24 4.52
N GLY A 6 15.17 6.16 4.90
CA GLY A 6 15.77 7.13 3.98
C GLY A 6 14.72 7.99 3.26
N LEU A 7 14.74 7.97 1.92
CA LEU A 7 13.84 8.76 1.07
C LEU A 7 12.38 8.30 1.10
N ILE A 8 12.10 7.09 1.60
CA ILE A 8 10.72 6.60 1.72
C ILE A 8 9.95 7.44 2.76
N ARG A 9 10.61 7.76 3.89
CA ARG A 9 9.99 8.48 5.01
C ARG A 9 10.94 9.52 5.64
N GLY A 10 11.27 10.52 4.82
CA GLY A 10 12.03 11.71 5.22
C GLY A 10 11.20 12.76 5.99
N ARG A 11 11.89 13.73 6.59
CA ARG A 11 11.26 14.95 7.14
C ARG A 11 11.18 16.09 6.13
N GLU A 12 12.05 16.06 5.14
CA GLU A 12 12.09 16.95 3.99
C GLU A 12 12.11 16.06 2.75
N PHE A 13 11.23 16.33 1.80
CA PHE A 13 11.06 15.52 0.60
C PHE A 13 10.39 16.35 -0.50
N LEU A 14 10.62 15.98 -1.75
CA LEU A 14 9.94 16.60 -2.89
C LEU A 14 8.58 15.94 -3.08
N LYS A 15 7.55 16.78 -3.14
CA LYS A 15 6.18 16.39 -3.45
C LYS A 15 5.66 17.25 -4.58
N LYS A 16 5.05 16.62 -5.58
CA LYS A 16 4.19 17.32 -6.55
C LYS A 16 2.80 17.30 -5.97
N ASP A 17 2.27 18.47 -5.64
CA ASP A 17 0.90 18.65 -5.19
C ASP A 17 0.12 19.48 -6.20
N GLY A 18 -1.01 18.95 -6.65
CA GLY A 18 -1.99 19.64 -7.47
C GLY A 18 -3.27 19.87 -6.69
N TYR A 19 -3.95 20.99 -6.98
CA TYR A 19 -5.27 21.32 -6.46
C TYR A 19 -6.15 21.75 -7.62
N SER A 20 -7.38 21.27 -7.64
CA SER A 20 -8.38 21.65 -8.64
C SER A 20 -9.61 22.25 -7.96
N PHE A 21 -10.30 23.13 -8.69
CA PHE A 21 -11.39 23.96 -8.19
C PHE A 21 -12.52 23.93 -9.22
N HIS A 22 -13.72 23.56 -8.76
CA HIS A 22 -14.82 23.16 -9.63
C HIS A 22 -16.13 23.83 -9.20
N VAL A 23 -16.99 24.03 -10.18
CA VAL A 23 -18.31 24.64 -9.99
C VAL A 23 -19.31 23.68 -9.35
N ASP A 24 -19.15 22.38 -9.61
CA ASP A 24 -20.00 21.33 -9.06
C ASP A 24 -19.24 20.01 -8.86
N GLU A 25 -19.95 19.01 -8.34
CA GLU A 25 -19.38 17.69 -8.07
C GLU A 25 -19.05 16.90 -9.35
N ALA A 26 -19.77 17.12 -10.45
CA ALA A 26 -19.59 16.39 -11.69
C ALA A 26 -18.30 16.83 -12.41
N ASP A 27 -18.04 18.14 -12.45
CA ASP A 27 -16.78 18.70 -12.95
C ASP A 27 -15.58 18.25 -12.09
N ALA A 28 -15.76 18.19 -10.76
CA ALA A 28 -14.75 17.65 -9.86
C ALA A 28 -14.46 16.17 -10.12
N GLU A 29 -15.48 15.35 -10.38
CA GLU A 29 -15.33 13.93 -10.71
C GLU A 29 -14.58 13.74 -12.04
N ALA A 30 -14.91 14.53 -13.06
CA ALA A 30 -14.23 14.47 -14.35
C ALA A 30 -12.73 14.80 -14.22
N CYS A 31 -12.39 15.82 -13.43
CA CYS A 31 -10.99 16.16 -13.14
C CYS A 31 -10.28 15.08 -12.33
N TYR A 32 -10.97 14.50 -11.33
CA TYR A 32 -10.45 13.39 -10.55
C TYR A 32 -10.07 12.19 -11.42
N GLN A 33 -10.95 11.78 -12.35
CA GLN A 33 -10.68 10.70 -13.30
C GLN A 33 -9.50 11.05 -14.23
N ALA A 34 -9.44 12.29 -14.74
CA ALA A 34 -8.31 12.73 -15.56
C ALA A 34 -6.97 12.66 -14.80
N MET A 35 -6.98 12.96 -13.50
CA MET A 35 -5.81 12.84 -12.63
C MET A 35 -5.45 11.39 -12.33
N TYR A 36 -6.45 10.52 -12.11
CA TYR A 36 -6.25 9.08 -12.00
C TYR A 36 -5.55 8.52 -13.24
N ASP A 37 -6.03 8.85 -14.44
CA ASP A 37 -5.45 8.40 -15.71
C ASP A 37 -4.06 9.01 -15.95
N ALA A 38 -3.83 10.25 -15.54
CA ALA A 38 -2.52 10.88 -15.60
C ALA A 38 -1.50 10.16 -14.69
N TYR A 39 -1.89 9.77 -13.49
CA TYR A 39 -1.01 9.12 -12.53
C TYR A 39 -0.66 7.70 -12.99
N ASN A 40 -1.65 6.97 -13.51
CA ASN A 40 -1.39 5.68 -14.16
C ASN A 40 -0.36 5.81 -15.29
N ARG A 41 -0.51 6.80 -16.18
CA ARG A 41 0.47 7.07 -17.24
C ARG A 41 1.84 7.48 -16.71
N ILE A 42 1.91 8.27 -15.63
CA ILE A 42 3.18 8.68 -15.02
C ILE A 42 3.91 7.46 -14.48
N PHE A 43 3.29 6.66 -13.62
CA PHE A 43 3.96 5.51 -13.00
C PHE A 43 4.27 4.39 -14.00
N GLN A 44 3.43 4.22 -15.03
CA GLN A 44 3.74 3.34 -16.15
C GLN A 44 4.97 3.84 -16.93
N ARG A 45 5.08 5.14 -17.22
CA ARG A 45 6.27 5.74 -17.87
C ARG A 45 7.52 5.68 -16.99
N CYS A 46 7.36 5.65 -15.67
CA CYS A 46 8.46 5.40 -14.74
C CYS A 46 8.92 3.93 -14.75
N GLY A 47 8.20 3.02 -15.42
CA GLY A 47 8.53 1.59 -15.48
C GLY A 47 8.35 0.86 -14.14
N LEU A 48 7.43 1.33 -13.29
CA LEU A 48 7.17 0.75 -11.97
C LEU A 48 6.06 -0.30 -12.04
N ARG A 49 6.15 -1.34 -11.20
CA ARG A 49 5.02 -2.26 -10.96
C ARG A 49 4.14 -1.66 -9.87
N PHE A 50 2.99 -1.12 -10.22
CA PHE A 50 2.14 -0.42 -9.26
C PHE A 50 0.67 -0.81 -9.41
N LYS A 51 -0.11 -0.55 -8.36
CA LYS A 51 -1.57 -0.61 -8.39
C LYS A 51 -2.16 0.67 -7.84
N ALA A 52 -3.20 1.17 -8.50
CA ALA A 52 -4.11 2.11 -7.85
C ALA A 52 -5.06 1.32 -6.95
N VAL A 53 -5.25 1.79 -5.72
CA VAL A 53 -6.05 1.11 -4.69
C VAL A 53 -7.00 2.10 -4.05
N GLU A 54 -8.22 1.68 -3.75
CA GLU A 54 -9.15 2.48 -2.96
C GLU A 54 -8.60 2.69 -1.55
N ALA A 55 -8.70 3.91 -1.05
CA ALA A 55 -8.12 4.29 0.24
C ALA A 55 -9.07 5.13 1.09
N ASP A 56 -8.83 5.15 2.39
CA ASP A 56 -9.56 6.05 3.29
C ASP A 56 -9.09 7.50 3.08
N SER A 57 -10.04 8.44 3.03
CA SER A 57 -9.73 9.86 2.84
C SER A 57 -9.07 10.49 4.07
N GLY A 58 -9.11 9.79 5.22
CA GLY A 58 -8.47 10.19 6.46
C GLY A 58 -8.82 11.61 6.93
N PRO A 59 -7.88 12.30 7.61
CA PRO A 59 -8.11 13.63 8.15
C PRO A 59 -8.16 14.71 7.07
N ILE A 60 -7.59 14.46 5.88
CA ILE A 60 -7.71 15.35 4.72
C ILE A 60 -9.20 15.49 4.35
N GLY A 61 -9.96 14.40 4.47
CA GLY A 61 -11.39 14.38 4.23
C GLY A 61 -11.74 14.26 2.76
N GLY A 62 -13.01 13.96 2.49
CA GLY A 62 -13.48 13.58 1.16
C GLY A 62 -14.27 12.29 1.20
N SER A 63 -15.11 12.05 0.20
CA SER A 63 -15.94 10.84 0.11
C SER A 63 -15.20 9.66 -0.52
N PHE A 64 -14.18 9.93 -1.34
CA PHE A 64 -13.51 8.94 -2.17
C PHE A 64 -12.05 9.32 -2.43
N SER A 65 -11.14 8.34 -2.39
CA SER A 65 -9.72 8.54 -2.63
C SER A 65 -9.05 7.28 -3.19
N HIS A 66 -7.96 7.47 -3.94
CA HIS A 66 -7.13 6.39 -4.46
C HIS A 66 -5.66 6.65 -4.12
N GLU A 67 -5.01 5.62 -3.58
CA GLU A 67 -3.56 5.56 -3.41
C GLU A 67 -2.92 4.82 -4.60
N PHE A 68 -1.73 5.24 -4.99
CA PHE A 68 -0.92 4.59 -6.00
C PHE A 68 0.25 3.92 -5.31
N MET A 69 0.25 2.59 -5.36
CA MET A 69 1.10 1.73 -4.55
C MET A 69 2.10 0.99 -5.43
N VAL A 70 3.39 1.27 -5.26
CA VAL A 70 4.47 0.49 -5.88
C VAL A 70 4.63 -0.80 -5.09
N LEU A 71 4.48 -1.95 -5.74
CA LEU A 71 4.48 -3.26 -5.08
C LEU A 71 5.89 -3.64 -4.63
N ALA A 72 6.12 -3.76 -3.33
CA ALA A 72 7.41 -4.13 -2.76
C ALA A 72 7.23 -4.81 -1.40
N ASP A 73 8.00 -5.86 -1.13
CA ASP A 73 7.91 -6.62 0.13
C ASP A 73 8.29 -5.78 1.37
N THR A 74 9.06 -4.70 1.16
CA THR A 74 9.43 -3.72 2.17
C THR A 74 8.38 -2.63 2.40
N GLY A 75 7.28 -2.66 1.64
CA GLY A 75 6.15 -1.75 1.79
C GLY A 75 5.53 -1.78 3.20
N GLU A 76 5.25 -0.59 3.74
CA GLU A 76 4.59 -0.43 5.03
C GLU A 76 3.08 -0.72 4.92
N ASP A 77 2.49 -0.42 3.77
CA ASP A 77 1.05 -0.55 3.53
C ASP A 77 0.70 -1.95 3.02
N LEU A 78 -0.41 -2.46 3.53
CA LEU A 78 -0.98 -3.73 3.10
C LEU A 78 -2.20 -3.48 2.24
N LEU A 79 -2.28 -4.21 1.13
CA LEU A 79 -3.29 -4.03 0.11
C LEU A 79 -4.06 -5.34 -0.09
N ALA A 80 -5.38 -5.26 -0.09
CA ALA A 80 -6.23 -6.35 -0.53
C ALA A 80 -6.42 -6.21 -2.04
N SER A 81 -6.06 -7.22 -2.82
CA SER A 81 -6.20 -7.19 -4.27
C SER A 81 -6.85 -8.47 -4.79
N CYS A 82 -7.84 -8.31 -5.66
CA CYS A 82 -8.48 -9.43 -6.32
C CYS A 82 -7.59 -10.01 -7.43
N LEU A 83 -7.62 -11.34 -7.58
CA LEU A 83 -6.94 -12.05 -8.68
C LEU A 83 -7.79 -12.18 -9.95
N ALA A 84 -9.08 -11.83 -9.89
CA ALA A 84 -10.05 -12.04 -10.97
C ALA A 84 -10.64 -10.75 -11.56
N CYS A 85 -10.50 -9.61 -10.88
CA CYS A 85 -10.92 -8.29 -11.37
C CYS A 85 -9.97 -7.19 -10.87
N ASP A 86 -10.23 -5.94 -11.26
CA ASP A 86 -9.37 -4.80 -10.95
C ASP A 86 -9.49 -4.28 -9.52
N TYR A 87 -10.32 -4.90 -8.67
CA TYR A 87 -10.48 -4.47 -7.29
C TYR A 87 -9.16 -4.55 -6.52
N ALA A 88 -8.77 -3.42 -5.95
CA ALA A 88 -7.74 -3.33 -4.95
C ALA A 88 -8.04 -2.19 -3.98
N ALA A 89 -7.76 -2.41 -2.69
CA ALA A 89 -7.97 -1.43 -1.65
C ALA A 89 -6.88 -1.53 -0.58
N ASN A 90 -6.53 -0.41 0.04
CA ASN A 90 -5.78 -0.41 1.28
C ASN A 90 -6.56 -1.20 2.34
N LEU A 91 -5.89 -2.01 3.17
CA LEU A 91 -6.54 -2.83 4.20
C LEU A 91 -7.43 -2.01 5.15
N GLU A 92 -7.09 -0.74 5.36
CA GLU A 92 -7.89 0.21 6.14
C GLU A 92 -9.27 0.48 5.51
N LYS A 93 -9.38 0.44 4.18
CA LYS A 93 -10.61 0.70 3.42
C LYS A 93 -11.29 -0.58 2.89
N ALA A 94 -10.53 -1.64 2.66
CA ALA A 94 -11.00 -2.85 2.00
C ALA A 94 -12.24 -3.45 2.66
N GLU A 95 -13.30 -3.64 1.89
CA GLU A 95 -14.61 -4.07 2.39
C GLU A 95 -14.66 -5.58 2.54
N VAL A 96 -15.37 -6.03 3.58
CA VAL A 96 -15.63 -7.44 3.81
C VAL A 96 -17.07 -7.73 3.42
N VAL A 97 -17.26 -8.71 2.54
CA VAL A 97 -18.60 -9.23 2.25
C VAL A 97 -19.10 -10.01 3.47
N PRO A 98 -20.29 -9.69 4.00
CA PRO A 98 -20.88 -10.49 5.06
C PRO A 98 -21.05 -11.93 4.61
N ALA A 99 -20.59 -12.88 5.43
CA ALA A 99 -20.90 -14.28 5.21
C ALA A 99 -22.43 -14.48 5.27
N ALA A 100 -22.97 -15.37 4.44
CA ALA A 100 -24.35 -15.79 4.56
C ALA A 100 -24.59 -16.28 5.99
N ALA A 101 -25.68 -15.82 6.63
CA ALA A 101 -26.06 -16.28 7.95
C ALA A 101 -26.12 -17.81 7.94
N ASN A 102 -25.34 -18.44 8.81
CA ASN A 102 -25.29 -19.89 8.91
C ASN A 102 -25.94 -20.27 10.23
N PRO A 103 -27.28 -20.38 10.28
CA PRO A 103 -27.97 -20.83 11.48
C PRO A 103 -27.67 -22.32 11.63
N GLY A 104 -26.55 -22.63 12.30
CA GLY A 104 -26.18 -24.00 12.62
C GLY A 104 -27.33 -24.71 13.35
N PRO A 105 -27.45 -26.04 13.25
CA PRO A 105 -28.59 -26.74 13.85
C PRO A 105 -28.55 -26.66 15.39
N ALA A 106 -29.70 -26.32 15.98
CA ALA A 106 -30.12 -26.61 17.36
C ALA A 106 -29.33 -26.03 18.57
N ALA A 107 -28.16 -25.41 18.41
CA ALA A 107 -27.46 -24.77 19.55
C ALA A 107 -28.13 -23.47 20.06
N ALA A 108 -29.07 -22.90 19.29
CA ALA A 108 -29.78 -21.66 19.60
C ALA A 108 -30.76 -21.74 20.80
N ALA A 109 -31.03 -22.94 21.35
CA ALA A 109 -32.04 -23.11 22.40
C ALA A 109 -31.49 -23.02 23.85
N ALA A 110 -30.18 -23.21 24.06
CA ALA A 110 -29.61 -23.21 25.41
C ALA A 110 -29.23 -21.80 25.86
N ALA A 111 -29.45 -21.50 27.15
CA ALA A 111 -29.03 -20.24 27.76
C ALA A 111 -27.49 -20.18 27.90
N PRO A 112 -26.90 -18.97 27.97
CA PRO A 112 -25.49 -18.80 28.27
C PRO A 112 -25.10 -19.50 29.57
N GLU A 113 -23.94 -20.13 29.59
CA GLU A 113 -23.41 -20.82 30.77
C GLU A 113 -22.01 -20.30 31.10
N ALA A 114 -21.78 -20.00 32.37
CA ALA A 114 -20.48 -19.58 32.86
C ALA A 114 -19.60 -20.79 33.13
N VAL A 115 -18.43 -20.82 32.51
CA VAL A 115 -17.40 -21.84 32.69
C VAL A 115 -16.18 -21.20 33.35
N ALA A 116 -15.62 -21.85 34.37
CA ALA A 116 -14.38 -21.40 35.00
C ALA A 116 -13.18 -21.71 34.08
N THR A 117 -12.39 -20.68 33.80
CA THR A 117 -11.23 -20.70 32.89
C THR A 117 -10.06 -19.94 33.54
N PRO A 118 -9.51 -20.47 34.65
CA PRO A 118 -8.52 -19.75 35.45
C PRO A 118 -7.22 -19.49 34.69
N ASN A 119 -6.79 -18.23 34.65
CA ASN A 119 -5.61 -17.77 33.92
C ASN A 119 -5.61 -18.04 32.40
N VAL A 120 -6.77 -18.29 31.79
CA VAL A 120 -6.92 -18.48 30.34
C VAL A 120 -7.42 -17.18 29.74
N ARG A 121 -6.58 -16.46 28.97
CA ARG A 121 -6.83 -15.06 28.57
C ARG A 121 -6.85 -14.84 27.06
N THR A 122 -5.95 -15.49 26.31
CA THR A 122 -5.88 -15.28 24.86
C THR A 122 -6.90 -16.13 24.10
N VAL A 123 -7.20 -15.76 22.86
CA VAL A 123 -8.12 -16.54 22.02
C VAL A 123 -7.62 -17.98 21.85
N GLU A 124 -6.32 -18.17 21.67
CA GLU A 124 -5.69 -19.48 21.50
C GLU A 124 -5.79 -20.32 22.78
N GLU A 125 -5.55 -19.71 23.93
CA GLU A 125 -5.68 -20.37 25.24
C GLU A 125 -7.14 -20.80 25.50
N VAL A 126 -8.10 -19.91 25.24
CA VAL A 126 -9.53 -20.18 25.42
C VAL A 126 -10.01 -21.26 24.47
N ALA A 127 -9.60 -21.19 23.19
CA ALA A 127 -9.91 -22.19 22.18
C ALA A 127 -9.42 -23.58 22.59
N ALA A 128 -8.17 -23.68 23.04
CA ALA A 128 -7.59 -24.93 23.52
C ALA A 128 -8.28 -25.46 24.79
N PHE A 129 -8.55 -24.58 25.76
CA PHE A 129 -9.14 -24.98 27.04
C PHE A 129 -10.59 -25.49 26.90
N LEU A 130 -11.39 -24.81 26.08
CA LEU A 130 -12.81 -25.14 25.87
C LEU A 130 -13.05 -26.10 24.69
N ASN A 131 -11.99 -26.51 23.99
CA ASN A 131 -12.04 -27.36 22.80
C ASN A 131 -12.98 -26.80 21.71
N VAL A 132 -12.81 -25.51 21.42
CA VAL A 132 -13.52 -24.75 20.37
C VAL A 132 -12.51 -24.13 19.41
N THR A 133 -13.00 -23.58 18.30
CA THR A 133 -12.16 -22.86 17.35
C THR A 133 -12.14 -21.35 17.62
N PRO A 134 -11.09 -20.60 17.21
CA PRO A 134 -11.09 -19.13 17.26
C PRO A 134 -12.30 -18.47 16.59
N ARG A 135 -12.96 -19.15 15.63
CA ARG A 135 -14.18 -18.68 14.97
C ARG A 135 -15.41 -18.66 15.88
N GLU A 136 -15.39 -19.44 16.95
CA GLU A 136 -16.49 -19.51 17.93
C GLU A 136 -16.28 -18.53 19.07
N ILE A 137 -15.10 -17.91 19.18
CA ILE A 137 -14.76 -16.95 20.23
C ILE A 137 -15.07 -15.53 19.73
N VAL A 138 -15.62 -14.69 20.60
CA VAL A 138 -15.81 -13.25 20.34
C VAL A 138 -14.92 -12.47 21.30
N LYS A 139 -14.01 -11.68 20.72
CA LYS A 139 -13.22 -10.68 21.44
C LYS A 139 -14.10 -9.47 21.75
N THR A 140 -14.08 -9.01 23.00
CA THR A 140 -14.71 -7.75 23.42
C THR A 140 -13.62 -6.73 23.71
N LEU A 141 -13.48 -5.76 22.82
CA LEU A 141 -12.47 -4.72 22.90
C LEU A 141 -13.14 -3.42 23.36
N ILE A 142 -12.71 -2.89 24.49
CA ILE A 142 -13.22 -1.61 25.00
C ILE A 142 -12.32 -0.51 24.45
N TYR A 143 -12.93 0.43 23.75
CA TYR A 143 -12.27 1.59 23.18
C TYR A 143 -12.71 2.86 23.90
N GLU A 144 -11.77 3.77 24.11
CA GLU A 144 -12.00 5.14 24.52
C GLU A 144 -12.03 6.04 23.29
N THR A 145 -12.97 6.99 23.28
CA THR A 145 -13.14 7.99 22.23
C THR A 145 -13.26 9.37 22.88
N GLU A 146 -13.22 10.43 22.08
CA GLU A 146 -13.50 11.79 22.58
C GLU A 146 -14.96 12.03 23.00
N LYS A 147 -15.87 11.07 22.74
CA LYS A 147 -17.29 11.15 23.13
C LYS A 147 -17.54 10.31 24.39
N GLU A 148 -17.55 9.00 24.24
CA GLU A 148 -17.82 8.03 25.30
C GLU A 148 -17.11 6.70 25.01
N PRO A 149 -16.86 5.85 26.03
CA PRO A 149 -16.30 4.52 25.80
C PRO A 149 -17.30 3.61 25.09
N VAL A 150 -16.80 2.76 24.20
CA VAL A 150 -17.61 1.82 23.41
C VAL A 150 -17.00 0.42 23.47
N ALA A 151 -17.82 -0.60 23.27
CA ALA A 151 -17.34 -1.97 23.08
C ALA A 151 -17.43 -2.36 21.60
N VAL A 152 -16.33 -2.86 21.05
CA VAL A 152 -16.27 -3.41 19.69
C VAL A 152 -16.13 -4.93 19.78
N LEU A 153 -17.03 -5.65 19.13
CA LEU A 153 -17.06 -7.11 19.10
C LEU A 153 -16.55 -7.63 17.77
N ILE A 154 -15.58 -8.54 17.84
CA ILE A 154 -14.99 -9.18 16.66
C ILE A 154 -14.73 -10.66 16.93
N ARG A 155 -14.76 -11.47 15.87
CA ARG A 155 -14.46 -12.91 15.96
C ARG A 155 -12.99 -13.13 16.35
N GLY A 156 -12.70 -14.23 17.05
CA GLY A 156 -11.38 -14.50 17.63
C GLY A 156 -10.24 -14.56 16.61
N ASP A 157 -10.52 -15.03 15.39
CA ASP A 157 -9.57 -15.11 14.26
C ASP A 157 -9.54 -13.84 13.38
N HIS A 158 -10.21 -12.76 13.78
CA HIS A 158 -10.25 -11.50 13.03
C HIS A 158 -9.64 -10.36 13.85
N GLU A 159 -9.06 -9.36 13.18
CA GLU A 159 -8.54 -8.14 13.82
C GLU A 159 -9.43 -6.93 13.53
N VAL A 160 -9.54 -6.03 14.51
CA VAL A 160 -10.33 -4.80 14.36
C VAL A 160 -9.65 -3.88 13.36
N ASN A 161 -10.46 -3.30 12.48
CA ASN A 161 -10.04 -2.20 11.65
C ASN A 161 -10.49 -0.90 12.33
N GLU A 162 -9.54 -0.23 12.99
CA GLU A 162 -9.80 1.00 13.75
C GLU A 162 -10.27 2.16 12.87
N VAL A 163 -9.87 2.21 11.59
CA VAL A 163 -10.32 3.24 10.64
C VAL A 163 -11.81 3.08 10.37
N LYS A 164 -12.29 1.85 10.15
CA LYS A 164 -13.72 1.56 10.00
C LYS A 164 -14.51 1.90 11.26
N VAL A 165 -13.99 1.57 12.45
CA VAL A 165 -14.61 1.93 13.73
C VAL A 165 -14.71 3.46 13.88
N LYS A 166 -13.62 4.20 13.65
CA LYS A 166 -13.63 5.68 13.72
C LYS A 166 -14.66 6.30 12.81
N LYS A 167 -14.74 5.81 11.56
CA LYS A 167 -15.69 6.29 10.55
C LYS A 167 -17.14 5.99 10.95
N LEU A 168 -17.42 4.81 11.48
CA LEU A 168 -18.74 4.43 11.97
C LEU A 168 -19.21 5.34 13.11
N LEU A 169 -18.33 5.61 14.07
CA LEU A 169 -18.64 6.41 15.26
C LEU A 169 -18.59 7.93 14.99
N GLY A 170 -18.04 8.33 13.84
CA GLY A 170 -17.75 9.73 13.52
C GLY A 170 -16.85 10.37 14.56
N VAL A 171 -15.76 9.69 14.91
CA VAL A 171 -14.77 10.13 15.90
C VAL A 171 -13.38 10.23 15.29
N MET A 172 -12.54 11.09 15.85
CA MET A 172 -11.16 11.28 15.42
C MET A 172 -10.19 10.43 16.26
N ASP A 173 -10.48 10.30 17.56
CA ASP A 173 -9.65 9.57 18.50
C ASP A 173 -10.31 8.24 18.87
N LEU A 174 -9.50 7.18 18.82
CA LEU A 174 -9.90 5.83 19.19
C LEU A 174 -8.68 5.16 19.80
N THR A 175 -8.74 4.81 21.08
CA THR A 175 -7.65 4.14 21.79
C THR A 175 -8.17 2.96 22.58
N LEU A 176 -7.46 1.84 22.57
CA LEU A 176 -7.81 0.71 23.43
C LEU A 176 -7.74 1.12 24.89
N ALA A 177 -8.78 0.81 25.65
CA ALA A 177 -8.85 1.10 27.06
C ALA A 177 -7.77 0.32 27.84
N GLY A 178 -7.10 0.99 28.77
CA GLY A 178 -6.13 0.35 29.65
C GLY A 178 -6.79 -0.66 30.60
N ALA A 179 -5.99 -1.59 31.15
CA ALA A 179 -6.50 -2.67 32.02
C ALA A 179 -7.32 -2.20 33.23
N GLY A 180 -6.96 -1.05 33.83
CA GLY A 180 -7.73 -0.46 34.93
C GLY A 180 -9.13 -0.03 34.49
N ARG A 181 -9.22 0.60 33.32
CA ARG A 181 -10.49 1.06 32.74
C ARG A 181 -11.38 -0.10 32.31
N VAL A 182 -10.78 -1.15 31.74
CA VAL A 182 -11.51 -2.41 31.43
C VAL A 182 -12.12 -3.00 32.69
N ARG A 183 -11.35 -3.08 33.79
CA ARG A 183 -11.86 -3.61 35.08
C ARG A 183 -12.99 -2.77 35.65
N GLU A 184 -12.89 -1.45 35.56
CA GLU A 184 -13.94 -0.54 36.02
C GLU A 184 -15.25 -0.73 35.25
N LEU A 185 -15.18 -0.89 33.93
CA LEU A 185 -16.36 -0.97 33.05
C LEU A 185 -16.98 -2.37 32.99
N THR A 186 -16.17 -3.42 33.14
CA THR A 186 -16.60 -4.82 32.94
C THR A 186 -16.64 -5.63 34.23
N GLY A 187 -15.99 -5.17 35.31
CA GLY A 187 -15.79 -5.95 36.53
C GLY A 187 -14.72 -7.04 36.42
N ALA A 188 -14.02 -7.16 35.29
CA ALA A 188 -13.07 -8.24 35.01
C ALA A 188 -11.71 -7.77 34.51
N GLU A 189 -10.69 -8.64 34.63
CA GLU A 189 -9.40 -8.39 33.98
C GLU A 189 -9.48 -8.54 32.46
N VAL A 190 -8.52 -7.93 31.76
CA VAL A 190 -8.33 -8.13 30.31
C VAL A 190 -8.19 -9.62 30.02
N GLY A 191 -8.93 -10.10 29.01
CA GLY A 191 -9.08 -11.52 28.69
C GLY A 191 -10.41 -12.12 29.17
N PHE A 192 -11.13 -11.45 30.09
CA PHE A 192 -12.43 -11.93 30.60
C PHE A 192 -13.58 -10.93 30.42
N ALA A 193 -13.31 -9.80 29.77
CA ALA A 193 -14.32 -8.84 29.35
C ALA A 193 -15.24 -9.46 28.29
N GLY A 194 -16.55 -9.25 28.42
CA GLY A 194 -17.55 -9.79 27.52
C GLY A 194 -18.72 -8.83 27.30
N PRO A 195 -19.58 -9.14 26.31
CA PRO A 195 -20.65 -8.23 25.91
C PRO A 195 -21.97 -8.44 26.67
N VAL A 196 -22.15 -9.60 27.30
CA VAL A 196 -23.40 -9.94 28.00
C VAL A 196 -23.51 -9.12 29.29
N GLY A 197 -24.60 -8.36 29.41
CA GLY A 197 -24.84 -7.48 30.57
C GLY A 197 -23.94 -6.24 30.64
N LEU A 198 -23.16 -5.97 29.59
CA LEU A 198 -22.27 -4.80 29.54
C LEU A 198 -23.10 -3.53 29.26
N ASN A 199 -22.96 -2.53 30.13
CA ASN A 199 -23.68 -1.26 30.02
C ASN A 199 -22.87 -0.21 29.25
N LEU A 200 -22.57 -0.51 27.98
CA LEU A 200 -21.90 0.39 27.04
C LEU A 200 -22.59 0.28 25.67
N PRO A 201 -22.43 1.26 24.78
CA PRO A 201 -22.73 1.07 23.36
C PRO A 201 -21.87 -0.08 22.81
N ILE A 202 -22.51 -1.07 22.17
CA ILE A 202 -21.86 -2.27 21.64
C ILE A 202 -21.99 -2.28 20.13
N TYR A 203 -20.85 -2.23 19.44
CA TYR A 203 -20.76 -2.32 17.98
C TYR A 203 -20.17 -3.68 17.61
N ALA A 204 -20.87 -4.44 16.77
CA ALA A 204 -20.46 -5.79 16.42
C ALA A 204 -20.09 -5.90 14.94
N ASP A 205 -19.00 -6.61 14.67
CA ASP A 205 -18.67 -7.02 13.31
C ASP A 205 -19.76 -7.95 12.75
N GLN A 206 -20.01 -7.86 11.44
CA GLN A 206 -20.99 -8.70 10.75
C GLN A 206 -20.76 -10.20 10.99
N ALA A 207 -19.50 -10.65 11.10
CA ALA A 207 -19.20 -12.06 11.36
C ALA A 207 -19.61 -12.50 12.78
N VAL A 208 -19.62 -11.59 13.76
CA VAL A 208 -20.12 -11.86 15.12
C VAL A 208 -21.64 -11.97 15.11
N ALA A 209 -22.32 -11.03 14.44
CA ALA A 209 -23.78 -11.04 14.35
C ALA A 209 -24.35 -12.28 13.64
N ALA A 210 -23.53 -12.95 12.81
CA ALA A 210 -23.88 -14.17 12.10
C ALA A 210 -23.68 -15.47 12.92
N LEU A 211 -23.07 -15.42 14.11
CA LEU A 211 -22.83 -16.61 14.93
C LEU A 211 -24.13 -17.10 15.58
N ALA A 212 -24.35 -18.42 15.55
CA ALA A 212 -25.48 -19.04 16.24
C ALA A 212 -25.20 -19.28 17.74
N ALA A 213 -23.94 -19.52 18.08
CA ALA A 213 -23.43 -19.70 19.43
C ALA A 213 -21.97 -19.25 19.47
N ALA A 214 -21.59 -18.60 20.56
CA ALA A 214 -20.27 -18.03 20.76
C ALA A 214 -19.76 -18.29 22.19
N VAL A 215 -18.44 -18.18 22.33
CA VAL A 215 -17.72 -18.07 23.57
C VAL A 215 -17.27 -16.62 23.75
N THR A 216 -17.57 -16.02 24.90
CA THR A 216 -17.17 -14.63 25.23
C THR A 216 -16.59 -14.58 26.63
N GLY A 217 -15.90 -13.50 27.00
CA GLY A 217 -15.64 -13.22 28.41
C GLY A 217 -16.95 -13.15 29.21
N ALA A 218 -16.88 -13.41 30.52
CA ALA A 218 -18.04 -13.43 31.40
C ALA A 218 -18.26 -12.15 32.20
N ASN A 219 -17.46 -11.09 31.98
CA ASN A 219 -17.42 -9.92 32.88
C ASN A 219 -17.12 -10.32 34.34
N LYS A 220 -16.38 -11.42 34.49
CA LYS A 220 -15.88 -11.96 35.76
C LYS A 220 -14.53 -12.62 35.50
N THR A 221 -13.50 -12.20 36.22
CA THR A 221 -12.15 -12.77 36.08
C THR A 221 -12.18 -14.29 36.23
N ASP A 222 -11.36 -14.98 35.43
CA ASP A 222 -11.26 -16.43 35.38
C ASP A 222 -12.53 -17.16 34.92
N HIS A 223 -13.45 -16.48 34.23
CA HIS A 223 -14.66 -17.09 33.68
C HIS A 223 -14.95 -16.62 32.25
N HIS A 224 -15.47 -17.55 31.44
CA HIS A 224 -16.03 -17.28 30.13
C HIS A 224 -17.50 -17.72 30.09
N LEU A 225 -18.28 -17.13 29.19
CA LEU A 225 -19.61 -17.60 28.85
C LEU A 225 -19.54 -18.43 27.58
N VAL A 226 -20.16 -19.61 27.60
CA VAL A 226 -20.36 -20.45 26.42
C VAL A 226 -21.83 -20.43 26.00
N ARG A 227 -22.10 -20.77 24.73
CA ARG A 227 -23.44 -20.79 24.13
C ARG A 227 -24.14 -19.42 24.11
N VAL A 228 -23.35 -18.34 24.07
CA VAL A 228 -23.86 -16.99 23.89
C VAL A 228 -24.38 -16.86 22.47
N ASN A 229 -25.64 -16.53 22.29
CA ASN A 229 -26.21 -16.17 21.00
C ASN A 229 -26.18 -14.64 20.87
N PRO A 230 -25.40 -14.06 19.94
CA PRO A 230 -25.25 -12.61 19.85
C PRO A 230 -26.57 -11.84 19.62
N GLN A 231 -27.53 -12.43 18.91
CA GLN A 231 -28.82 -11.76 18.64
C GLN A 231 -29.77 -11.78 19.85
N ARG A 232 -29.65 -12.79 20.72
CA ARG A 232 -30.51 -12.98 21.90
C ARG A 232 -29.91 -12.36 23.16
N ASP A 233 -28.62 -12.55 23.38
CA ASP A 233 -27.96 -12.34 24.68
C ASP A 233 -27.17 -11.03 24.76
N ILE A 234 -26.97 -10.34 23.62
CA ILE A 234 -26.19 -9.10 23.55
C ILE A 234 -27.09 -7.97 23.05
N ASN A 235 -27.10 -6.86 23.77
CA ASN A 235 -27.77 -5.65 23.32
C ASN A 235 -26.87 -4.87 22.34
N ILE A 236 -26.82 -5.31 21.08
CA ILE A 236 -25.99 -4.70 20.05
C ILE A 236 -26.60 -3.37 19.60
N THR A 237 -25.83 -2.29 19.73
CA THR A 237 -26.21 -0.94 19.25
C THR A 237 -26.26 -0.89 17.73
N GLN A 238 -25.22 -1.42 17.06
CA GLN A 238 -25.17 -1.47 15.60
C GLN A 238 -24.24 -2.59 15.10
N VAL A 239 -24.64 -3.23 14.00
CA VAL A 239 -23.80 -4.18 13.26
C VAL A 239 -23.18 -3.48 12.05
N ALA A 240 -21.88 -3.66 11.84
CA ALA A 240 -21.14 -3.03 10.74
C ALA A 240 -19.93 -3.88 10.31
N ASP A 241 -19.30 -3.53 9.18
CA ASP A 241 -17.97 -4.06 8.83
C ASP A 241 -16.92 -3.37 9.71
N LEU A 242 -16.39 -4.10 10.68
CA LEU A 242 -15.48 -3.55 11.70
C LEU A 242 -14.11 -4.22 11.70
N ARG A 243 -13.87 -5.12 10.76
CA ARG A 243 -12.66 -5.95 10.73
C ARG A 243 -11.77 -5.66 9.54
N THR A 244 -10.52 -6.08 9.69
CA THR A 244 -9.57 -6.13 8.58
C THR A 244 -9.87 -7.35 7.71
N VAL A 245 -9.83 -7.14 6.40
CA VAL A 245 -9.99 -8.21 5.39
C VAL A 245 -8.79 -9.15 5.43
N THR A 246 -9.02 -10.41 5.10
CA THR A 246 -8.01 -11.47 5.06
C THR A 246 -7.92 -12.08 3.67
N ALA A 247 -6.85 -12.85 3.39
CA ALA A 247 -6.73 -13.59 2.13
C ALA A 247 -7.80 -14.69 1.95
N GLN A 248 -8.52 -15.04 3.02
CA GLN A 248 -9.62 -16.01 2.98
C GLN A 248 -10.95 -15.37 2.57
N ASP A 249 -11.02 -14.04 2.55
CA ASP A 249 -12.25 -13.33 2.21
C ASP A 249 -12.43 -13.22 0.68
N PRO A 250 -13.66 -13.43 0.19
CA PRO A 250 -13.96 -13.22 -1.22
C PRO A 250 -13.88 -11.73 -1.56
N CYS A 251 -13.50 -11.43 -2.79
CA CYS A 251 -13.51 -10.08 -3.33
C CYS A 251 -14.92 -9.48 -3.24
N PRO A 252 -15.08 -8.24 -2.71
CA PRO A 252 -16.39 -7.62 -2.56
C PRO A 252 -17.09 -7.27 -3.87
N HIS A 253 -16.35 -7.18 -4.99
CA HIS A 253 -16.92 -6.85 -6.30
C HIS A 253 -17.35 -8.08 -7.11
N CYS A 254 -16.61 -9.18 -7.04
CA CYS A 254 -16.81 -10.32 -7.95
C CYS A 254 -16.87 -11.69 -7.26
N GLY A 255 -16.62 -11.77 -5.94
CA GLY A 255 -16.56 -13.03 -5.21
C GLY A 255 -15.29 -13.86 -5.44
N GLY A 256 -14.35 -13.39 -6.26
CA GLY A 256 -13.08 -14.06 -6.55
C GLY A 256 -12.10 -14.07 -5.37
N CYS A 257 -10.94 -14.69 -5.55
CA CYS A 257 -9.91 -14.78 -4.50
C CYS A 257 -9.20 -13.43 -4.26
N THR A 258 -8.98 -13.11 -2.98
CA THR A 258 -8.24 -11.91 -2.53
C THR A 258 -6.82 -12.29 -2.11
N LYS A 259 -5.82 -11.53 -2.55
CA LYS A 259 -4.44 -11.63 -2.10
C LYS A 259 -4.07 -10.39 -1.30
N ILE A 260 -3.29 -10.59 -0.24
CA ILE A 260 -2.69 -9.49 0.52
C ILE A 260 -1.30 -9.21 -0.06
N LEU A 261 -1.09 -7.97 -0.51
CA LEU A 261 0.15 -7.48 -1.07
C LEU A 261 0.75 -6.40 -0.17
N ARG A 262 2.04 -6.11 -0.34
CA ARG A 262 2.70 -4.95 0.29
C ARG A 262 3.00 -3.89 -0.75
N GLY A 263 2.82 -2.63 -0.36
CA GLY A 263 3.01 -1.48 -1.23
C GLY A 263 3.74 -0.34 -0.55
N ILE A 264 4.45 0.45 -1.36
CA ILE A 264 4.95 1.77 -1.00
C ILE A 264 4.05 2.78 -1.70
N GLU A 265 3.31 3.57 -0.93
CA GLU A 265 2.46 4.65 -1.44
C GLU A 265 3.33 5.72 -2.12
N VAL A 266 3.25 5.89 -3.43
CA VAL A 266 3.99 6.91 -4.19
C VAL A 266 3.12 8.08 -4.65
N GLY A 267 1.80 7.96 -4.54
CA GLY A 267 0.88 9.05 -4.79
C GLY A 267 -0.50 8.79 -4.21
N HIS A 268 -1.27 9.86 -4.04
CA HIS A 268 -2.62 9.81 -3.48
C HIS A 268 -3.46 10.93 -4.10
N ILE A 269 -4.66 10.58 -4.54
CA ILE A 269 -5.63 11.52 -5.09
C ILE A 269 -6.91 11.52 -4.24
N PHE A 270 -7.45 12.70 -3.96
CA PHE A 270 -8.59 12.90 -3.08
C PHE A 270 -9.67 13.77 -3.73
N LYS A 271 -10.94 13.35 -3.56
CA LYS A 271 -12.09 14.21 -3.81
C LYS A 271 -12.49 14.92 -2.50
N LEU A 272 -12.03 16.15 -2.30
CA LEU A 272 -12.21 16.89 -1.04
C LEU A 272 -13.63 17.43 -0.83
N GLY A 273 -14.40 17.56 -1.93
CA GLY A 273 -15.70 18.20 -1.92
C GLY A 273 -15.60 19.65 -1.47
N ILE A 274 -16.52 20.09 -0.61
CA ILE A 274 -16.61 21.48 -0.14
C ILE A 274 -16.02 21.69 1.27
N LYS A 275 -15.33 20.69 1.84
CA LYS A 275 -14.85 20.73 3.23
C LYS A 275 -14.00 21.98 3.51
N TYR A 276 -13.02 22.25 2.65
CA TYR A 276 -12.09 23.38 2.83
C TYR A 276 -12.69 24.69 2.39
N SER A 277 -13.46 24.71 1.29
CA SER A 277 -14.13 25.92 0.82
C SER A 277 -15.17 26.43 1.83
N GLN A 278 -15.90 25.54 2.51
CA GLN A 278 -16.77 25.92 3.62
C GLN A 278 -15.99 26.50 4.80
N ALA A 279 -14.93 25.81 5.25
CA ALA A 279 -14.15 26.26 6.40
C ALA A 279 -13.45 27.61 6.16
N LEU A 280 -12.97 27.85 4.95
CA LEU A 280 -12.24 29.06 4.56
C LEU A 280 -13.12 30.14 3.92
N LYS A 281 -14.41 29.86 3.71
CA LYS A 281 -15.36 30.73 2.99
C LYS A 281 -14.91 31.06 1.57
N ALA A 282 -14.42 30.08 0.84
CA ALA A 282 -14.05 30.21 -0.57
C ALA A 282 -15.27 29.93 -1.46
N THR A 283 -15.86 30.99 -2.02
CA THR A 283 -17.10 30.94 -2.79
C THR A 283 -16.93 31.52 -4.20
N PHE A 284 -17.90 31.23 -5.08
CA PHE A 284 -18.04 31.85 -6.40
C PHE A 284 -19.52 32.11 -6.71
N LEU A 285 -19.82 32.94 -7.71
CA LEU A 285 -21.18 33.14 -8.20
C LEU A 285 -21.47 32.14 -9.32
N ASP A 286 -22.53 31.36 -9.18
CA ASP A 286 -23.02 30.48 -10.23
C ASP A 286 -23.71 31.25 -11.37
N GLU A 287 -24.16 30.53 -12.41
CA GLU A 287 -24.84 31.10 -13.56
C GLU A 287 -26.15 31.83 -13.20
N ALA A 288 -26.77 31.50 -12.06
CA ALA A 288 -27.96 32.16 -11.53
C ALA A 288 -27.61 33.36 -10.60
N GLY A 289 -26.33 33.67 -10.42
CA GLY A 289 -25.84 34.71 -9.53
C GLY A 289 -25.93 34.36 -8.05
N GLN A 290 -26.07 33.08 -7.71
CA GLN A 290 -26.09 32.62 -6.31
C GLN A 290 -24.68 32.27 -5.85
N GLU A 291 -24.40 32.54 -4.59
CA GLU A 291 -23.13 32.21 -3.97
C GLU A 291 -23.06 30.71 -3.66
N GLN A 292 -22.08 30.03 -4.25
CA GLN A 292 -21.81 28.60 -4.06
C GLN A 292 -20.40 28.38 -3.49
N PHE A 293 -20.23 27.30 -2.73
CA PHE A 293 -18.90 26.86 -2.29
C PHE A 293 -18.17 26.11 -3.40
N ILE A 294 -16.86 26.36 -3.51
CA ILE A 294 -16.03 25.72 -4.53
C ILE A 294 -15.83 24.23 -4.19
N PHE A 295 -16.09 23.34 -5.15
CA PHE A 295 -15.72 21.93 -5.02
C PHE A 295 -14.22 21.76 -5.28
N MET A 296 -13.53 21.01 -4.44
CA MET A 296 -12.07 20.89 -4.48
C MET A 296 -11.61 19.44 -4.65
N GLY A 297 -10.51 19.26 -5.37
CA GLY A 297 -9.71 18.03 -5.41
C GLY A 297 -8.25 18.30 -5.06
N CYS A 298 -7.53 17.31 -4.55
CA CYS A 298 -6.08 17.40 -4.39
C CYS A 298 -5.37 16.10 -4.79
N TYR A 299 -4.15 16.26 -5.31
CA TYR A 299 -3.45 15.19 -6.02
C TYR A 299 -1.96 15.27 -5.72
N GLY A 300 -1.43 14.31 -4.96
CA GLY A 300 -0.05 14.30 -4.49
C GLY A 300 0.79 13.17 -5.11
N ILE A 301 2.03 13.44 -5.50
CA ILE A 301 3.04 12.43 -5.83
C ILE A 301 4.28 12.69 -4.96
N GLY A 302 4.74 11.67 -4.26
CA GLY A 302 6.01 11.68 -3.53
C GLY A 302 7.18 11.50 -4.50
N VAL A 303 7.66 12.59 -5.11
CA VAL A 303 8.71 12.54 -6.15
C VAL A 303 10.00 11.91 -5.62
N SER A 304 10.47 12.31 -4.44
CA SER A 304 11.65 11.68 -3.83
C SER A 304 11.44 10.20 -3.50
N ARG A 305 10.20 9.81 -3.19
CA ARG A 305 9.85 8.43 -2.81
C ARG A 305 9.84 7.49 -4.00
N ILE A 306 9.51 7.98 -5.20
CA ILE A 306 9.58 7.20 -6.46
C ILE A 306 10.96 6.57 -6.64
N MET A 307 12.03 7.33 -6.39
CA MET A 307 13.40 6.85 -6.55
C MET A 307 13.70 5.66 -5.63
N ALA A 308 13.35 5.77 -4.35
CA ALA A 308 13.53 4.66 -3.40
C ALA A 308 12.64 3.47 -3.77
N ALA A 309 11.38 3.71 -4.15
CA ALA A 309 10.45 2.66 -4.54
C ALA A 309 10.93 1.89 -5.79
N ALA A 310 11.57 2.57 -6.75
CA ALA A 310 12.19 1.93 -7.92
C ALA A 310 13.33 0.99 -7.51
N ILE A 311 14.19 1.41 -6.57
CA ILE A 311 15.30 0.60 -6.06
C ILE A 311 14.79 -0.61 -5.26
N GLU A 312 13.77 -0.42 -4.41
CA GLU A 312 13.15 -1.53 -3.67
C GLU A 312 12.56 -2.59 -4.61
N GLN A 313 12.07 -2.20 -5.79
CA GLN A 313 11.63 -3.14 -6.82
C GLN A 313 12.76 -3.75 -7.66
N GLY A 314 13.87 -3.03 -7.80
CA GLY A 314 14.96 -3.35 -8.72
C GLY A 314 16.31 -3.15 -8.06
N HIS A 315 16.81 -4.21 -7.42
CA HIS A 315 18.18 -4.30 -6.92
C HIS A 315 18.63 -5.76 -6.84
N ASP A 316 19.95 -5.95 -6.72
CA ASP A 316 20.58 -7.22 -6.36
C ASP A 316 21.81 -6.96 -5.47
N ASP A 317 22.57 -8.01 -5.17
CA ASP A 317 23.78 -7.92 -4.34
C ASP A 317 24.89 -7.01 -4.94
N GLN A 318 24.80 -6.65 -6.22
CA GLN A 318 25.76 -5.79 -6.91
C GLN A 318 25.31 -4.32 -6.97
N GLY A 319 24.03 -4.03 -6.75
CA GLY A 319 23.52 -2.67 -6.65
C GLY A 319 22.14 -2.46 -7.25
N MET A 320 21.88 -1.23 -7.67
CA MET A 320 20.58 -0.81 -8.19
C MET A 320 20.32 -1.37 -9.59
N ILE A 321 19.05 -1.59 -9.92
CA ILE A 321 18.57 -1.96 -11.26
C ILE A 321 17.44 -1.00 -11.61
N PHE A 322 17.76 0.12 -12.24
CA PHE A 322 16.77 1.13 -12.59
C PHE A 322 15.94 0.72 -13.81
N PRO A 323 14.64 1.08 -13.84
CA PRO A 323 13.92 1.23 -15.11
C PRO A 323 14.64 2.23 -16.02
N MET A 324 14.65 1.99 -17.34
CA MET A 324 15.32 2.85 -18.32
C MET A 324 14.94 4.34 -18.18
N ALA A 325 13.68 4.63 -17.86
CA ALA A 325 13.16 5.99 -17.71
C ALA A 325 13.57 6.70 -16.40
N LEU A 326 14.11 5.97 -15.42
CA LEU A 326 14.53 6.50 -14.11
C LEU A 326 16.04 6.45 -13.91
N ALA A 327 16.77 5.77 -14.80
CA ALA A 327 18.21 5.67 -14.71
C ALA A 327 18.86 7.07 -14.83
N PRO A 328 19.94 7.35 -14.08
CA PRO A 328 20.64 8.63 -14.17
C PRO A 328 21.32 8.86 -15.53
N PHE A 329 21.67 7.77 -16.19
CA PHE A 329 22.16 7.71 -17.57
C PHE A 329 21.63 6.40 -18.18
N GLN A 330 21.42 6.37 -19.49
CA GLN A 330 20.98 5.18 -20.21
C GLN A 330 22.15 4.24 -20.50
N VAL A 331 23.31 4.83 -20.83
CA VAL A 331 24.51 4.09 -21.26
C VAL A 331 25.72 4.52 -20.42
N ALA A 332 26.51 3.56 -19.94
CA ALA A 332 27.85 3.79 -19.40
C ALA A 332 28.88 3.34 -20.44
N LEU A 333 29.65 4.28 -20.99
CA LEU A 333 30.74 3.99 -21.92
C LEU A 333 32.06 3.90 -21.15
N ILE A 334 32.66 2.71 -21.14
CA ILE A 334 33.85 2.38 -20.34
C ILE A 334 35.02 1.98 -21.26
N PRO A 335 35.97 2.89 -21.52
CA PRO A 335 37.25 2.52 -22.12
C PRO A 335 38.13 1.77 -21.12
N ILE A 336 38.67 0.60 -21.53
CA ILE A 336 39.58 -0.22 -20.72
C ILE A 336 40.87 0.52 -20.39
N SER A 337 41.39 1.32 -21.32
CA SER A 337 42.57 2.15 -21.12
C SER A 337 42.57 3.32 -22.09
N LEU A 338 42.57 4.55 -21.55
CA LEU A 338 42.72 5.78 -22.36
C LEU A 338 44.17 6.09 -22.71
N ASN A 339 45.14 5.37 -22.12
CA ASN A 339 46.54 5.48 -22.49
C ASN A 339 46.80 4.88 -23.88
N ASP A 340 45.97 3.93 -24.31
CA ASP A 340 45.97 3.42 -25.69
C ASP A 340 45.29 4.42 -26.63
N ALA A 341 46.05 4.89 -27.64
CA ALA A 341 45.58 5.96 -28.54
C ALA A 341 44.36 5.54 -29.36
N ALA A 342 44.33 4.31 -29.86
CA ALA A 342 43.21 3.77 -30.64
C ALA A 342 41.93 3.65 -29.79
N THR A 343 42.06 3.15 -28.56
CA THR A 343 40.93 3.08 -27.60
C THR A 343 40.42 4.46 -27.25
N ARG A 344 41.31 5.42 -26.97
CA ARG A 344 40.93 6.80 -26.65
C ARG A 344 40.18 7.47 -27.81
N GLU A 345 40.72 7.41 -29.02
CA GLU A 345 40.11 8.03 -30.20
C GLU A 345 38.72 7.43 -30.48
N LYS A 346 38.62 6.10 -30.48
CA LYS A 346 37.33 5.44 -30.73
C LYS A 346 36.32 5.71 -29.62
N ALA A 347 36.73 5.69 -28.34
CA ALA A 347 35.83 5.96 -27.22
C ALA A 347 35.27 7.39 -27.27
N LEU A 348 36.11 8.39 -27.56
CA LEU A 348 35.66 9.79 -27.72
C LEU A 348 34.72 9.95 -28.92
N SER A 349 35.02 9.29 -30.05
CA SER A 349 34.14 9.30 -31.23
C SER A 349 32.80 8.64 -30.96
N LEU A 350 32.76 7.51 -30.24
CA LEU A 350 31.53 6.83 -29.87
C LEU A 350 30.70 7.67 -28.89
N HIS A 351 31.35 8.28 -27.89
CA HIS A 351 30.69 9.18 -26.95
C HIS A 351 29.96 10.31 -27.68
N ALA A 352 30.68 11.03 -28.55
CA ALA A 352 30.11 12.13 -29.33
C ALA A 352 28.95 11.66 -30.22
N ALA A 353 29.07 10.51 -30.88
CA ALA A 353 28.01 9.96 -31.72
C ALA A 353 26.76 9.56 -30.92
N MET A 354 26.94 9.03 -29.70
CA MET A 354 25.83 8.69 -28.81
C MET A 354 25.13 9.94 -28.27
N GLU A 355 25.87 10.96 -27.86
CA GLU A 355 25.31 12.25 -27.41
C GLU A 355 24.58 12.98 -28.54
N GLU A 356 25.15 13.02 -29.75
CA GLU A 356 24.52 13.61 -30.94
C GLU A 356 23.21 12.89 -31.30
N ALA A 357 23.14 11.59 -31.02
CA ALA A 357 21.94 10.78 -31.18
C ALA A 357 20.92 10.95 -30.03
N GLY A 358 21.20 11.79 -29.04
CA GLY A 358 20.33 12.08 -27.90
C GLY A 358 20.34 11.03 -26.79
N LEU A 359 21.34 10.15 -26.75
CA LEU A 359 21.52 9.19 -25.66
C LEU A 359 22.14 9.89 -24.43
N GLU A 360 21.66 9.53 -23.24
CA GLU A 360 22.24 9.98 -21.98
C GLU A 360 23.40 9.04 -21.62
N VAL A 361 24.63 9.51 -21.79
CA VAL A 361 25.85 8.67 -21.64
C VAL A 361 26.69 9.13 -20.46
N LEU A 362 27.03 8.20 -19.57
CA LEU A 362 28.12 8.36 -18.61
C LEU A 362 29.42 7.86 -19.24
N PHE A 363 30.37 8.76 -19.48
CA PHE A 363 31.71 8.39 -19.92
C PHE A 363 32.63 8.16 -18.72
N ASP A 364 33.05 6.92 -18.47
CA ASP A 364 33.98 6.60 -17.38
C ASP A 364 35.43 6.74 -17.84
N ASP A 365 35.92 7.98 -17.87
CA ASP A 365 37.25 8.38 -18.31
C ASP A 365 38.34 8.30 -17.21
N ARG A 366 37.98 7.80 -16.03
CA ARG A 366 38.90 7.71 -14.88
C ARG A 366 40.11 6.84 -15.18
N ASP A 367 41.28 7.18 -14.64
CA ASP A 367 42.46 6.30 -14.66
C ASP A 367 42.35 5.26 -13.55
N GLU A 368 41.41 4.32 -13.72
CA GLU A 368 41.10 3.27 -12.75
C GLU A 368 41.06 1.89 -13.39
N ARG A 369 41.26 0.86 -12.57
CA ARG A 369 41.23 -0.53 -13.05
C ARG A 369 39.84 -0.89 -13.58
N PRO A 370 39.73 -1.64 -14.69
CA PRO A 370 38.42 -1.99 -15.28
C PRO A 370 37.43 -2.62 -14.29
N GLY A 371 37.92 -3.50 -13.41
CA GLY A 371 37.07 -4.12 -12.39
C GLY A 371 36.43 -3.13 -11.40
N VAL A 372 37.10 -2.02 -11.08
CA VAL A 372 36.53 -0.95 -10.24
C VAL A 372 35.44 -0.21 -11.02
N LYS A 373 35.73 0.19 -12.26
CA LYS A 373 34.76 0.84 -13.15
C LYS A 373 33.49 0.01 -13.35
N PHE A 374 33.65 -1.29 -13.56
CA PHE A 374 32.53 -2.22 -13.73
C PHE A 374 31.67 -2.30 -12.48
N LYS A 375 32.30 -2.39 -11.30
CA LYS A 375 31.57 -2.44 -10.03
C LYS A 375 30.84 -1.14 -9.73
N ASP A 376 31.46 0.00 -10.00
CA ASP A 376 30.83 1.31 -9.82
C ASP A 376 29.62 1.47 -10.77
N CYS A 377 29.78 1.05 -12.04
CA CYS A 377 28.68 1.04 -13.00
C CYS A 377 27.51 0.15 -12.56
N ASP A 378 27.81 -1.06 -12.04
CA ASP A 378 26.79 -1.99 -11.54
C ASP A 378 26.10 -1.43 -10.29
N LEU A 379 26.85 -0.73 -9.42
CA LEU A 379 26.32 -0.06 -8.22
C LEU A 379 25.38 1.09 -8.58
N LEU A 380 25.76 1.92 -9.55
CA LEU A 380 24.96 3.05 -10.06
C LEU A 380 23.70 2.61 -10.80
N GLY A 381 23.61 1.34 -11.21
CA GLY A 381 22.44 0.76 -11.85
C GLY A 381 22.17 1.26 -13.27
N ILE A 382 23.22 1.67 -13.99
CA ILE A 382 23.11 2.15 -15.37
C ILE A 382 22.68 0.97 -16.29
N PRO A 383 21.58 1.08 -17.04
CA PRO A 383 20.98 -0.05 -17.75
C PRO A 383 21.90 -0.74 -18.75
N LEU A 384 22.66 0.04 -19.54
CA LEU A 384 23.52 -0.50 -20.60
C LEU A 384 24.98 -0.12 -20.34
N ARG A 385 25.85 -1.12 -20.21
CA ARG A 385 27.29 -0.90 -20.06
C ARG A 385 28.00 -1.27 -21.36
N VAL A 386 28.64 -0.31 -22.00
CA VAL A 386 29.41 -0.47 -23.23
C VAL A 386 30.89 -0.43 -22.89
N VAL A 387 31.62 -1.50 -23.19
CA VAL A 387 33.05 -1.61 -22.93
C VAL A 387 33.82 -1.63 -24.24
N VAL A 388 34.84 -0.76 -24.32
CA VAL A 388 35.76 -0.71 -25.47
C VAL A 388 37.20 -0.85 -24.99
N GLY A 389 37.97 -1.70 -25.65
CA GLY A 389 39.39 -1.85 -25.38
C GLY A 389 40.14 -2.47 -26.54
N PRO A 390 41.47 -2.62 -26.43
CA PRO A 390 42.31 -3.03 -27.55
C PRO A 390 41.85 -4.34 -28.22
N LYS A 391 41.41 -5.33 -27.41
CA LYS A 391 40.93 -6.62 -27.91
C LYS A 391 39.60 -6.52 -28.66
N THR A 392 38.63 -5.77 -28.12
CA THR A 392 37.30 -5.65 -28.73
C THR A 392 37.40 -4.83 -30.02
N LEU A 393 38.19 -3.76 -30.01
CA LEU A 393 38.43 -2.91 -31.17
C LEU A 393 39.16 -3.63 -32.30
N ALA A 394 40.17 -4.46 -31.99
CA ALA A 394 40.84 -5.29 -32.99
C ALA A 394 39.88 -6.27 -33.68
N ALA A 395 38.83 -6.69 -33.00
CA ALA A 395 37.77 -7.55 -33.55
C ALA A 395 36.62 -6.76 -34.19
N GLY A 396 36.69 -5.43 -34.26
CA GLY A 396 35.64 -4.58 -34.82
C GLY A 396 34.38 -4.46 -33.95
N ASN A 397 34.46 -4.77 -32.65
CA ASN A 397 33.31 -4.88 -31.75
C ASN A 397 33.44 -4.01 -30.49
N ALA A 398 32.31 -3.79 -29.83
CA ALA A 398 32.21 -3.38 -28.44
C ALA A 398 31.45 -4.44 -27.64
N GLU A 399 31.79 -4.60 -26.36
CA GLU A 399 31.01 -5.46 -25.46
C GLU A 399 29.87 -4.62 -24.87
N VAL A 400 28.63 -5.12 -24.95
CA VAL A 400 27.46 -4.48 -24.34
C VAL A 400 26.83 -5.42 -23.33
N ARG A 401 26.71 -4.96 -22.08
CA ARG A 401 26.06 -5.71 -21.00
C ARG A 401 24.80 -4.99 -20.55
N GLN A 402 23.70 -5.74 -20.41
CA GLN A 402 22.46 -5.27 -19.81
C GLN A 402 22.51 -5.49 -18.29
N ARG A 403 22.30 -4.43 -17.50
CA ARG A 403 22.37 -4.48 -16.03
C ARG A 403 21.29 -5.35 -15.41
N ARG A 404 20.08 -5.33 -15.97
CA ARG A 404 18.90 -6.06 -15.46
C ARG A 404 19.04 -7.58 -15.62
N THR A 405 19.45 -8.04 -16.79
CA THR A 405 19.50 -9.48 -17.13
C THR A 405 20.88 -10.09 -16.91
N GLY A 406 21.92 -9.25 -16.86
CA GLY A 406 23.31 -9.69 -16.88
C GLY A 406 23.78 -10.20 -18.24
N GLU A 407 22.93 -10.16 -19.27
CA GLU A 407 23.26 -10.59 -20.62
C GLU A 407 24.36 -9.71 -21.21
N THR A 408 25.34 -10.33 -21.85
CA THR A 408 26.44 -9.66 -22.53
C THR A 408 26.49 -10.10 -24.00
N ILE A 409 26.58 -9.13 -24.90
CA ILE A 409 26.76 -9.36 -26.33
C ILE A 409 28.00 -8.63 -26.87
N MET A 410 28.51 -9.10 -28.00
CA MET A 410 29.52 -8.40 -28.78
C MET A 410 28.83 -7.71 -29.95
N ALA A 411 28.70 -6.39 -29.90
CA ALA A 411 28.06 -5.60 -30.95
C ALA A 411 29.11 -5.08 -31.93
N PRO A 412 28.94 -5.27 -33.25
CA PRO A 412 29.76 -4.62 -34.26
C PRO A 412 29.75 -3.10 -34.06
N LEU A 413 30.90 -2.45 -34.17
CA LEU A 413 31.02 -1.00 -33.93
C LEU A 413 30.12 -0.17 -34.84
N GLU A 414 29.86 -0.65 -36.06
CA GLU A 414 28.98 0.00 -37.04
C GLU A 414 27.49 -0.12 -36.67
N GLU A 415 27.11 -1.15 -35.92
CA GLU A 415 25.73 -1.42 -35.50
C GLU A 415 25.45 -1.01 -34.05
N LEU A 416 26.48 -0.63 -33.29
CA LEU A 416 26.39 -0.33 -31.87
C LEU A 416 25.36 0.76 -31.56
N LEU A 417 25.42 1.90 -32.26
CA LEU A 417 24.50 3.01 -32.00
C LEU A 417 23.04 2.64 -32.34
N PRO A 418 22.72 2.09 -33.53
CA PRO A 418 21.39 1.57 -33.83
C PRO A 418 20.89 0.55 -32.79
N TYR A 419 21.76 -0.37 -32.35
CA TYR A 419 21.42 -1.36 -31.33
C TYR A 419 21.02 -0.71 -30.00
N LEU A 420 21.80 0.26 -29.51
CA LEU A 420 21.52 0.95 -28.26
C LEU A 420 20.21 1.74 -28.35
N GLN A 421 19.98 2.45 -29.45
CA GLN A 421 18.74 3.20 -29.66
C GLN A 421 17.51 2.29 -29.68
N ASP A 422 17.59 1.13 -30.33
CA ASP A 422 16.50 0.16 -30.38
C ASP A 422 16.24 -0.45 -29.00
N ARG A 423 17.30 -0.86 -28.28
CA ARG A 423 17.19 -1.41 -26.92
C ARG A 423 16.55 -0.41 -25.95
N ILE A 424 17.01 0.84 -25.96
CA ILE A 424 16.46 1.90 -25.11
C ILE A 424 14.99 2.14 -25.44
N ARG A 425 14.64 2.20 -26.73
CA ARG A 425 13.25 2.37 -27.17
C ARG A 425 12.37 1.21 -26.73
N GLN A 426 12.85 -0.03 -26.81
CA GLN A 426 12.11 -1.20 -26.35
C GLN A 426 11.85 -1.11 -24.84
N GLU A 427 12.90 -0.92 -24.03
CA GLU A 427 12.76 -0.84 -22.56
C GLU A 427 11.90 0.35 -22.10
N MET A 428 11.94 1.49 -22.80
CA MET A 428 11.07 2.63 -22.47
C MET A 428 9.58 2.37 -22.77
N ASN A 429 9.27 1.43 -23.65
CA ASN A 429 7.89 1.08 -24.04
C ASN A 429 7.38 -0.20 -23.38
N GLU A 430 8.25 -0.97 -22.73
CA GLU A 430 7.86 -2.15 -21.96
C GLU A 430 6.95 -1.77 -20.80
N LYS A 431 5.83 -2.48 -20.67
CA LYS A 431 4.97 -2.37 -19.49
C LYS A 431 5.52 -3.28 -18.40
N ALA A 432 5.71 -2.75 -17.20
CA ALA A 432 6.07 -3.56 -16.06
C ALA A 432 4.91 -4.52 -15.72
N GLU A 433 5.17 -5.83 -15.73
CA GLU A 433 4.18 -6.85 -15.35
C GLU A 433 3.92 -6.81 -13.85
N ILE A 434 2.65 -6.86 -13.45
CA ILE A 434 2.18 -6.74 -12.05
C ILE A 434 2.27 -8.07 -11.30
#